data_AF-A0A7X7N5V1-F1
#
_entry.id   AF-A0A7X7N5V1-F1
#
_cell.length_a   1.000
_cell.length_b   1.000
_cell.length_c   1.000
_cell.angle_alpha   90.00
_cell.angle_beta   90.00
_cell.angle_gamma   90.00
#
_symmetry.space_group_name_H-M   'P 1'
#
loop_
_entity.id
_entity.type
_entity.pdbx_description
1 polymer ?
#
loop_
_entity_poly.entity_id
_entity_poly.type
_entity_poly.pdbx_seq_one_letter_code
_entity_poly.pdbx_strand_id
1 'polypeptide(L)'
;MKTLKRKLYRIIMGSLFPVIYMVTGEVFFPLMLATFFLTLLLAMEYERWRRPGVWEYIKGKGKGIFKSKSGKLTGDTYFLISVFIILFFPKDICLAVLFFLVFGDAGSALIGTKYGRIKIFSAKTLEGLAGGLVFNLVIGLIIYPFLTLPVFL
;
A
#
# COMPACT_ATOMS: atom_id res chain seq x y z
N MET A 1 -9.66 11.11 13.35
CA MET A 1 -9.54 11.78 12.02
C MET A 1 -8.19 11.59 11.31
N LYS A 2 -7.02 11.61 11.98
CA LYS A 2 -5.71 11.46 11.32
C LYS A 2 -5.50 10.11 10.60
N THR A 3 -6.07 9.02 11.10
CA THR A 3 -5.87 7.66 10.54
C THR A 3 -6.64 7.41 9.24
N LEU A 4 -7.86 7.94 9.11
CA LEU A 4 -8.71 7.75 7.93
C LEU A 4 -8.17 8.55 6.73
N LYS A 5 -7.75 9.81 6.95
CA LYS A 5 -7.12 10.64 5.90
C LYS A 5 -5.84 10.00 5.34
N ARG A 6 -5.01 9.42 6.22
CA ARG A 6 -3.81 8.69 5.80
C ARG A 6 -4.11 7.44 5.00
N LYS A 7 -5.18 6.71 5.36
CA LYS A 7 -5.61 5.52 4.61
C LYS A 7 -6.21 5.89 3.26
N LEU A 8 -7.02 6.94 3.20
CA LEU A 8 -7.58 7.46 1.95
C LEU A 8 -6.47 7.91 1.00
N TYR A 9 -5.46 8.62 1.51
CA TYR A 9 -4.26 8.97 0.75
C TYR A 9 -3.57 7.72 0.18
N ARG A 10 -3.40 6.67 0.99
CA ARG A 10 -2.78 5.42 0.53
C ARG A 10 -3.62 4.68 -0.52
N ILE A 11 -4.94 4.71 -0.41
CA ILE A 11 -5.83 4.13 -1.42
C ILE A 11 -5.71 4.88 -2.74
N ILE A 12 -5.77 6.21 -2.69
CA ILE A 12 -5.67 7.06 -3.88
C ILE A 12 -4.30 6.87 -4.54
N MET A 13 -3.21 7.04 -3.78
CA MET A 13 -1.86 6.93 -4.32
C MET A 13 -1.49 5.51 -4.73
N GLY A 14 -1.92 4.51 -3.96
CA GLY A 14 -1.65 3.11 -4.26
C GLY A 14 -2.40 2.61 -5.49
N SER A 15 -3.61 3.13 -5.74
CA SER A 15 -4.40 2.77 -6.92
C SER A 15 -3.90 3.44 -8.20
N LEU A 16 -3.04 4.46 -8.12
CA LEU A 16 -2.45 5.09 -9.30
C LEU A 16 -1.65 4.07 -10.13
N PHE A 17 -0.85 3.23 -9.49
CA PHE A 17 -0.01 2.24 -10.18
C PHE A 17 -0.81 1.25 -11.03
N PRO A 18 -1.80 0.50 -10.49
CA PRO A 18 -2.59 -0.42 -11.29
C PRO A 18 -3.46 0.31 -12.32
N VAL A 19 -4.01 1.49 -12.01
CA VAL A 19 -4.84 2.26 -12.97
C VAL A 19 -4.00 2.74 -14.15
N ILE A 20 -2.81 3.29 -13.91
CA ILE A 20 -1.89 3.67 -14.98
C ILE A 20 -1.56 2.46 -15.83
N TYR A 21 -1.19 1.33 -15.21
CA TYR A 21 -0.83 0.12 -15.95
C TYR A 21 -2.00 -0.42 -16.79
N MET A 22 -3.22 -0.32 -16.28
CA MET A 22 -4.44 -0.73 -16.96
C MET A 22 -4.73 0.15 -18.19
N VAL A 23 -4.58 1.47 -18.07
CA VAL A 23 -4.84 2.43 -19.16
C VAL A 23 -3.73 2.43 -20.21
N THR A 24 -2.47 2.43 -19.79
CA THR A 24 -1.33 2.48 -20.73
C THR A 24 -1.08 1.13 -21.38
N GLY A 25 -1.40 0.02 -20.70
CA GLY A 25 -1.01 -1.33 -21.10
C GLY A 25 0.49 -1.61 -20.98
N GLU A 26 1.30 -0.57 -20.91
CA GLU A 26 2.76 -0.60 -20.80
C GLU A 26 3.23 -0.58 -19.35
N VAL A 27 4.16 -1.49 -19.01
CA VAL A 27 4.78 -1.57 -17.68
C VAL A 27 5.76 -0.42 -17.41
N PHE A 28 6.24 0.24 -18.47
CA PHE A 28 7.24 1.30 -18.37
C PHE A 28 6.80 2.48 -17.49
N PHE A 29 5.57 2.98 -17.68
CA PHE A 29 5.05 4.11 -16.91
C PHE A 29 4.90 3.85 -15.40
N PRO A 30 4.23 2.78 -14.95
CA PRO A 30 4.13 2.47 -13.53
C PRO A 30 5.51 2.16 -12.92
N LEU A 31 6.42 1.55 -13.67
CA LEU A 31 7.78 1.26 -13.21
C LEU A 31 8.62 2.53 -13.03
N MET A 32 8.54 3.47 -13.98
CA MET A 32 9.19 4.77 -13.88
C MET A 32 8.71 5.53 -12.65
N LEU A 33 7.39 5.55 -12.43
CA LEU A 33 6.78 6.21 -11.26
C LEU A 33 7.19 5.54 -9.94
N ALA A 34 7.18 4.21 -9.90
CA ALA A 34 7.56 3.46 -8.70
C ALA A 34 9.04 3.70 -8.36
N THR A 35 9.91 3.69 -9.36
CA THR A 35 11.35 3.94 -9.19
C THR A 35 11.63 5.37 -8.71
N PHE A 36 10.95 6.37 -9.28
CA PHE A 36 11.07 7.76 -8.86
C PHE A 36 10.68 7.95 -7.38
N PHE A 37 9.51 7.44 -6.97
CA PHE A 37 9.10 7.59 -5.57
C PHE A 37 9.92 6.73 -4.62
N LEU A 38 10.33 5.53 -5.03
CA LEU A 38 11.13 4.63 -4.20
C LEU A 38 12.51 5.24 -3.93
N THR A 39 13.17 5.81 -4.94
CA THR A 39 14.45 6.50 -4.77
C THR A 39 14.32 7.71 -3.83
N LEU A 40 13.26 8.50 -3.95
CA LEU A 40 12.99 9.61 -3.02
C LEU A 40 12.79 9.13 -1.57
N LEU A 41 12.00 8.06 -1.35
CA LEU A 41 11.78 7.51 -0.01
C LEU A 41 13.07 6.94 0.58
N LEU A 42 13.85 6.19 -0.21
CA LEU A 42 15.12 5.63 0.24
C LEU A 42 16.15 6.73 0.54
N ALA A 43 16.20 7.80 -0.25
CA ALA A 43 17.06 8.96 0.02
C ALA A 43 16.67 9.63 1.35
N MET A 44 15.37 9.81 1.61
CA MET A 44 14.89 10.34 2.89
C MET A 44 15.23 9.40 4.06
N GLU A 45 15.13 8.09 3.88
CA GLU A 45 15.50 7.11 4.91
C GLU A 45 17.00 7.08 5.18
N TYR A 46 17.82 7.22 4.13
CA TYR A 46 19.27 7.35 4.24
C TYR A 46 19.65 8.61 5.04
N GLU A 47 19.07 9.76 4.72
CA GLU A 47 19.30 11.00 5.47
C GLU A 47 18.85 10.90 6.93
N ARG A 48 17.73 10.19 7.17
CA ARG A 48 17.25 9.85 8.52
C ARG A 48 18.25 9.05 9.33
N TRP A 49 18.90 8.08 8.68
CA TRP A 49 19.89 7.20 9.32
C TRP A 49 21.20 7.94 9.59
N ARG A 50 21.65 8.77 8.63
CA ARG A 50 22.92 9.50 8.71
C ARG A 50 22.89 10.67 9.71
N ARG A 51 21.76 11.39 9.81
CA ARG A 51 21.64 12.61 10.64
C ARG A 51 20.40 12.56 11.56
N PRO A 52 20.43 11.78 12.66
CA PRO A 52 19.29 11.68 13.58
C PRO A 52 18.88 13.03 14.19
N GLY A 53 19.82 13.98 14.37
CA GLY A 53 19.51 15.33 14.88
C GLY A 53 18.64 16.19 13.93
N VAL A 54 18.80 16.04 12.61
CA VAL A 54 17.94 16.73 11.62
C VAL A 54 16.54 16.13 11.65
N TRP A 55 16.44 14.81 11.87
CA TRP A 55 15.15 14.13 11.99
C TRP A 55 14.38 14.54 13.25
N GLU A 56 15.05 14.77 14.39
CA GLU A 56 14.42 15.32 15.59
C GLU A 56 13.86 16.73 15.35
N TYR A 57 14.60 17.59 14.64
CA TYR A 57 14.13 18.92 14.25
C TYR A 57 12.90 18.89 13.33
N ILE A 58 12.91 18.01 12.32
CA ILE A 58 11.78 17.79 11.41
C ILE A 58 10.57 17.21 12.16
N LYS A 59 10.78 16.27 13.08
CA LYS A 59 9.71 15.75 13.95
C LYS A 59 9.09 16.85 14.81
N GLY A 60 9.90 17.77 15.33
CA GLY A 60 9.45 18.94 16.10
C GLY A 60 8.50 19.85 15.30
N LYS A 61 8.78 20.08 14.02
CA LYS A 61 7.90 20.85 13.12
C LYS A 61 6.72 20.03 12.56
N GLY A 62 6.86 18.70 12.47
CA GLY A 62 5.94 17.79 11.77
C GLY A 62 4.65 17.39 12.51
N LYS A 63 4.29 18.01 13.65
CA LYS A 63 3.02 17.80 14.39
C LYS A 63 2.56 16.32 14.53
N GLY A 64 3.51 15.40 14.74
CA GLY A 64 3.24 13.98 14.98
C GLY A 64 2.80 13.16 13.76
N ILE A 65 3.08 13.64 12.53
CA ILE A 65 2.85 12.88 11.29
C ILE A 65 3.84 11.71 11.17
N PHE A 66 5.08 11.91 11.62
CA PHE A 66 6.16 10.93 11.54
C PHE A 66 6.30 10.14 12.85
N LYS A 67 5.62 8.99 12.94
CA LYS A 67 5.66 8.07 14.11
C LYS A 67 6.76 6.99 14.04
N SER A 68 7.58 6.95 12.99
CA SER A 68 8.55 5.87 12.78
C SER A 68 9.79 6.07 13.67
N LYS A 69 10.12 5.04 14.47
CA LYS A 69 11.41 4.94 15.19
C LYS A 69 12.55 4.97 14.17
N SER A 70 13.68 5.59 14.54
CA SER A 70 14.92 5.52 13.76
C SER A 70 15.26 4.05 13.44
N GLY A 71 15.70 3.78 12.22
CA GLY A 71 16.14 2.43 11.78
C GLY A 71 15.07 1.47 11.22
N LYS A 72 13.77 1.79 11.23
CA LYS A 72 12.76 0.99 10.52
C LYS A 72 12.25 1.69 9.27
N LEU A 73 12.27 0.98 8.14
CA LEU A 73 11.67 1.44 6.88
C LEU A 73 10.21 1.81 7.11
N THR A 74 9.74 2.84 6.42
CA THR A 74 8.35 3.26 6.52
C THR A 74 7.43 2.26 5.82
N GLY A 75 6.16 2.22 6.25
CA GLY A 75 5.16 1.37 5.59
C GLY A 75 4.94 1.74 4.12
N ASP A 76 5.24 2.98 3.75
CA ASP A 76 5.15 3.47 2.38
C ASP A 76 6.35 3.00 1.54
N THR A 77 7.54 2.91 2.13
CA THR A 77 8.72 2.30 1.50
C THR A 77 8.50 0.82 1.22
N TYR A 78 8.00 0.06 2.21
CA TYR A 78 7.65 -1.35 1.98
C TYR A 78 6.61 -1.51 0.87
N PHE A 79 5.62 -0.63 0.81
CA PHE A 79 4.62 -0.64 -0.25
C PHE A 79 5.23 -0.41 -1.63
N LEU A 80 6.09 0.61 -1.79
CA LEU A 80 6.73 0.87 -3.09
C LEU A 80 7.69 -0.24 -3.51
N ILE A 81 8.39 -0.86 -2.57
CA ILE A 81 9.20 -2.06 -2.84
C ILE A 81 8.29 -3.18 -3.37
N SER A 82 7.14 -3.42 -2.72
CA SER A 82 6.18 -4.41 -3.20
C SER A 82 5.67 -4.07 -4.60
N VAL A 83 5.28 -2.82 -4.88
CA VAL A 83 4.85 -2.38 -6.22
C VAL A 83 5.94 -2.65 -7.25
N PHE A 84 7.19 -2.25 -6.96
CA PHE A 84 8.33 -2.46 -7.86
C PHE A 84 8.50 -3.95 -8.20
N ILE A 85 8.46 -4.84 -7.20
CA ILE A 85 8.59 -6.29 -7.41
C ILE A 85 7.39 -6.84 -8.21
N ILE A 86 6.17 -6.42 -7.87
CA ILE A 86 4.95 -6.93 -8.51
C ILE A 86 4.95 -6.61 -10.01
N LEU A 87 5.47 -5.46 -10.43
CA LEU A 87 5.48 -5.05 -11.85
C LEU A 87 6.32 -5.96 -12.78
N PHE A 88 7.14 -6.87 -12.25
CA PHE A 88 7.88 -7.86 -13.05
C PHE A 88 7.06 -9.12 -13.38
N PHE A 89 5.85 -9.25 -12.85
CA PHE A 89 4.95 -10.37 -13.14
C PHE A 89 4.12 -10.12 -14.41
N PRO A 90 3.41 -11.14 -14.94
CA PRO A 90 2.45 -10.94 -16.00
C PRO A 90 1.40 -9.88 -15.67
N LYS A 91 0.96 -9.11 -16.67
CA LYS A 91 0.06 -7.96 -16.53
C LYS A 91 -1.15 -8.25 -15.64
N ASP A 92 -1.84 -9.35 -15.90
CA ASP A 92 -3.06 -9.70 -15.19
C ASP A 92 -2.80 -9.99 -13.70
N ILE A 93 -1.69 -10.69 -13.41
CA ILE A 93 -1.26 -10.97 -12.04
C ILE A 93 -0.89 -9.67 -11.34
N CYS A 94 -0.17 -8.77 -12.02
CA CYS A 94 0.18 -7.47 -11.47
C CYS A 94 -1.06 -6.67 -11.06
N LEU A 95 -2.02 -6.54 -11.98
CA LEU A 95 -3.24 -5.76 -11.75
C LEU A 95 -4.01 -6.33 -10.55
N ALA A 96 -4.24 -7.64 -10.53
CA ALA A 96 -4.94 -8.29 -9.41
C ALA A 96 -4.23 -8.06 -8.07
N VAL A 97 -2.93 -8.34 -7.99
CA VAL A 97 -2.17 -8.24 -6.74
C VAL A 97 -2.07 -6.79 -6.27
N LEU A 98 -1.87 -5.82 -7.16
CA LEU A 98 -1.81 -4.40 -6.81
C LEU A 98 -3.14 -3.90 -6.25
N PHE A 99 -4.26 -4.26 -6.88
CA PHE A 99 -5.59 -3.90 -6.36
C PHE A 99 -5.86 -4.56 -4.99
N PHE A 100 -5.54 -5.85 -4.83
CA PHE A 100 -5.70 -6.55 -3.55
C PHE A 100 -4.80 -5.99 -2.45
N LEU A 101 -3.59 -5.55 -2.78
CA LEU A 101 -2.68 -4.94 -1.83
C LEU A 101 -3.24 -3.62 -1.27
N VAL A 102 -3.82 -2.78 -2.14
CA VAL A 102 -4.34 -1.47 -1.76
C VAL A 102 -5.69 -1.56 -1.05
N PHE A 103 -6.65 -2.28 -1.65
CA PHE A 103 -8.00 -2.36 -1.13
C PHE A 103 -8.11 -3.35 0.03
N GLY A 104 -7.35 -4.45 0.02
CA GLY A 104 -7.32 -5.42 1.13
C GLY A 104 -6.77 -4.81 2.42
N ASP A 105 -5.65 -4.09 2.38
CA ASP A 105 -5.08 -3.41 3.56
C ASP A 105 -6.01 -2.28 4.08
N ALA A 106 -6.70 -1.60 3.17
CA ALA A 106 -7.70 -0.61 3.51
C ALA A 106 -8.92 -1.25 4.21
N GLY A 107 -9.54 -2.24 3.57
CA GLY A 107 -10.72 -2.93 4.05
C GLY A 107 -10.47 -3.62 5.38
N SER A 108 -9.33 -4.32 5.50
CA SER A 108 -8.97 -5.02 6.74
C SER A 108 -8.85 -4.09 7.92
N ALA A 109 -8.23 -2.93 7.71
CA ALA A 109 -8.08 -1.98 8.78
C ALA A 109 -9.33 -1.13 9.04
N LEU A 110 -10.16 -0.84 8.03
CA LEU A 110 -11.44 -0.15 8.23
C LEU A 110 -12.38 -0.99 9.11
N ILE A 111 -12.55 -2.27 8.76
CA ILE A 111 -13.38 -3.19 9.54
C ILE A 111 -12.70 -3.53 10.86
N GLY A 112 -11.39 -3.81 10.86
CA GLY A 112 -10.65 -4.17 12.07
C GLY A 112 -10.60 -3.05 13.12
N THR A 113 -10.58 -1.78 12.71
CA THR A 113 -10.61 -0.65 13.67
C THR A 113 -12.01 -0.28 14.16
N LYS A 114 -13.06 -0.51 13.36
CA LYS A 114 -14.45 -0.16 13.72
C LYS A 114 -15.19 -1.30 14.41
N TYR A 115 -14.95 -2.54 14.00
CA TYR A 115 -15.71 -3.72 14.39
C TYR A 115 -14.84 -4.85 14.98
N GLY A 116 -13.53 -4.63 15.15
CA GLY A 116 -12.63 -5.65 15.67
C GLY A 116 -12.91 -6.02 17.13
N ARG A 117 -13.61 -7.12 17.37
CA ARG A 117 -13.95 -7.64 18.71
C ARG A 117 -13.04 -8.80 19.07
N ILE A 118 -12.86 -9.75 18.15
CA ILE A 118 -12.07 -10.96 18.36
C ILE A 118 -10.63 -10.71 17.93
N LYS A 119 -9.71 -10.62 18.90
CA LYS A 119 -8.27 -10.46 18.65
C LYS A 119 -7.62 -11.83 18.43
N ILE A 120 -6.88 -11.97 17.34
CA ILE A 120 -6.14 -13.21 17.02
C ILE A 120 -4.64 -13.04 17.37
N PHE A 121 -4.03 -11.92 16.99
CA PHE A 121 -2.57 -11.71 17.17
C PHE A 121 -2.27 -10.29 17.63
N SER A 122 -2.19 -10.09 18.96
CA SER A 122 -1.71 -8.92 19.74
C SER A 122 -2.28 -7.52 19.41
N ALA A 123 -2.86 -7.34 18.22
CA ALA A 123 -3.49 -6.14 17.66
C ALA A 123 -4.30 -6.44 16.36
N LYS A 124 -4.19 -7.65 15.76
CA LYS A 124 -4.98 -8.07 14.60
C LYS A 124 -6.29 -8.73 15.03
N THR A 125 -7.36 -8.44 14.30
CA THR A 125 -8.72 -8.93 14.61
C THR A 125 -9.26 -9.83 13.51
N LEU A 126 -10.11 -10.79 13.88
CA LEU A 126 -10.73 -11.74 12.95
C LEU A 126 -11.66 -11.01 11.98
N GLU A 127 -12.38 -10.01 12.47
CA GLU A 127 -13.23 -9.15 11.66
C GLU A 127 -12.41 -8.29 10.70
N GLY A 128 -11.21 -7.89 11.10
CA GLY A 128 -10.27 -7.22 10.19
C GLY A 128 -9.83 -8.16 9.05
N LEU A 129 -9.56 -9.42 9.33
CA LEU A 129 -9.24 -10.39 8.27
C LEU A 129 -10.43 -10.60 7.34
N ALA A 130 -11.62 -10.83 7.89
CA ALA A 130 -12.85 -10.98 7.12
C ALA A 130 -13.15 -9.74 6.27
N GLY A 131 -12.95 -8.54 6.82
CA GLY A 131 -13.10 -7.28 6.09
C GLY A 131 -12.15 -7.15 4.91
N GLY A 132 -10.87 -7.52 5.08
CA GLY A 132 -9.90 -7.53 3.97
C GLY A 132 -10.30 -8.52 2.88
N LEU A 133 -10.77 -9.71 3.27
CA LEU A 133 -11.22 -10.75 2.35
C LEU A 133 -12.43 -10.30 1.54
N VAL A 134 -13.46 -9.75 2.19
CA VAL A 134 -14.66 -9.24 1.50
C VAL A 134 -14.31 -8.13 0.53
N PHE A 135 -13.44 -7.18 0.91
CA PHE A 135 -12.99 -6.13 0.01
C PHE A 135 -12.22 -6.68 -1.20
N ASN A 136 -11.36 -7.67 -0.99
CA ASN A 136 -10.63 -8.33 -2.08
C ASN A 136 -11.56 -9.12 -3.01
N LEU A 137 -12.60 -9.77 -2.49
CA LEU A 137 -13.61 -10.42 -3.33
C LEU A 137 -14.37 -9.41 -4.17
N VAL A 138 -14.85 -8.32 -3.56
CA VAL A 138 -15.59 -7.28 -4.27
C VAL A 138 -14.73 -6.62 -5.36
N ILE A 139 -13.50 -6.22 -5.04
CA ILE A 139 -12.61 -5.62 -6.05
C ILE A 139 -12.22 -6.64 -7.11
N GLY A 140 -12.02 -7.91 -6.74
CA GLY A 140 -11.76 -9.01 -7.66
C GLY A 140 -12.86 -9.16 -8.71
N LEU A 141 -14.13 -9.15 -8.28
CA LEU A 141 -15.28 -9.18 -9.18
C LEU A 141 -15.36 -7.94 -10.09
N ILE A 142 -14.96 -6.77 -9.60
CA ILE A 142 -14.95 -5.52 -10.39
C ILE A 142 -13.84 -5.53 -11.45
N ILE A 143 -12.66 -6.04 -11.12
CA ILE A 143 -11.52 -6.06 -12.03
C ILE A 143 -11.55 -7.25 -12.99
N TYR A 144 -12.28 -8.31 -12.65
CA TYR A 144 -12.34 -9.55 -13.42
C TYR A 144 -12.64 -9.35 -14.93
N PRO A 145 -13.61 -8.51 -15.35
CA PRO A 145 -13.86 -8.25 -16.77
C PRO A 145 -12.66 -7.67 -17.54
N PHE A 146 -11.68 -7.13 -16.82
CA PHE A 146 -10.47 -6.53 -17.39
C PHE A 146 -9.25 -7.46 -17.33
N LEU A 147 -9.40 -8.64 -16.74
CA LEU A 147 -8.35 -9.66 -16.65
C LEU A 147 -8.64 -10.78 -17.65
N THR A 148 -7.61 -11.25 -18.34
CA THR A 148 -7.73 -12.42 -19.24
C THR A 148 -7.46 -13.75 -18.51
N LEU A 149 -7.67 -13.78 -17.20
CA LEU A 149 -7.43 -14.97 -16.37
C LEU A 149 -8.57 -15.99 -16.53
N PRO A 150 -8.27 -17.27 -16.80
CA PRO A 150 -9.28 -18.32 -16.80
C PRO A 150 -9.84 -18.54 -15.38
N VAL A 151 -11.17 -18.61 -15.25
CA VAL A 151 -11.88 -18.84 -13.98
C VAL A 151 -11.78 -20.29 -13.52
N PHE A 152 -11.65 -21.20 -14.47
CA PHE A 152 -11.50 -22.62 -14.24
C PHE A 152 -10.14 -23.03 -14.78
N LEU A 153 -9.31 -23.57 -13.89
CA LEU A 153 -8.02 -24.18 -14.19
C LEU A 153 -8.24 -25.61 -14.67
#